data_AF-A0A2J0Q8K3-F1
#
_entry.id   AF-A0A2J0Q8K3-F1
#
_cell.length_a   1.000
_cell.length_b   1.000
_cell.length_c   1.000
_cell.angle_alpha   90.00
_cell.angle_beta   90.00
_cell.angle_gamma   90.00
#
_symmetry.space_group_name_H-M   'P 1'
#
loop_
_entity.id
_entity.type
_entity.pdbx_description
1 polymer ?
#
loop_
_entity_poly.entity_id
_entity_poly.type
_entity_poly.pdbx_seq_one_letter_code
_entity_poly.pdbx_strand_id
1 'polypeptide(L)'
;MKTKLGLLIILICFFKNTVWAMTESERDNKIDEFVVHFGNSEAELALEIAEDLSASFPEDPYFNILKSRAIGQLIKNKILEGYKLKNIRNGPYFQELSTRFYAEIDSGLKKLEGDNSVKGKYLRGVLLGSKGTFVQIFIAEFNILSPIKSRNNYQAADKLGANGLELIMEALEEDPSLCPAKFVIAKTKYEMSKLGFVERTIISNSNSLTFKLLGRNFDVGEAWDWINQTYWCASPYYYQKEINWDKIFVYKEMTMDYCINGNLDKDGHKRLLEILDVLCNKFPKNNQIRKEKNIVEFHLDRF
;
A
#
# COMPACT_ATOMS: atom_id res chain seq x y z
N MET A 1 63.25 21.23 -37.24
CA MET A 1 62.05 22.10 -37.20
C MET A 1 60.91 21.32 -37.85
N LYS A 2 60.06 20.65 -37.07
CA LYS A 2 58.75 21.09 -36.51
C LYS A 2 57.64 21.21 -37.57
N THR A 3 56.44 20.75 -37.17
CA THR A 3 55.11 20.72 -37.85
C THR A 3 54.84 19.45 -38.65
N LYS A 4 53.73 18.70 -38.53
CA LYS A 4 52.44 18.84 -37.82
C LYS A 4 51.93 17.42 -37.50
N LEU A 5 51.74 17.09 -36.22
CA LEU A 5 50.83 16.02 -35.80
C LEU A 5 49.72 16.72 -35.01
N GLY A 6 48.74 17.24 -35.74
CA GLY A 6 47.62 18.00 -35.19
C GLY A 6 46.48 17.07 -34.85
N LEU A 7 46.18 17.00 -33.55
CA LEU A 7 44.88 16.73 -32.92
C LEU A 7 43.87 15.92 -33.76
N LEU A 8 43.82 14.62 -33.51
CA LEU A 8 42.63 13.81 -33.78
C LEU A 8 42.39 12.82 -32.64
N ILE A 9 42.38 13.29 -31.39
CA ILE A 9 41.87 12.50 -30.26
C ILE A 9 41.18 13.47 -29.29
N ILE A 10 40.04 13.03 -28.75
CA ILE A 10 39.20 13.66 -27.73
C ILE A 10 38.12 14.60 -28.28
N LEU A 11 37.12 14.01 -28.95
CA LEU A 11 35.76 14.57 -28.99
C LEU A 11 34.70 13.46 -29.01
N ILE A 12 34.86 12.50 -28.09
CA ILE A 12 33.83 11.48 -27.78
C ILE A 12 33.88 11.30 -26.27
N CYS A 13 33.19 12.15 -25.50
CA CYS A 13 32.91 11.92 -24.06
C CYS A 13 31.92 12.91 -23.42
N PHE A 14 31.01 13.53 -24.18
CA PHE A 14 29.95 14.37 -23.59
C PHE A 14 28.60 14.19 -24.30
N PHE A 15 28.21 12.94 -24.57
CA PHE A 15 26.79 12.61 -24.45
C PHE A 15 26.58 12.19 -23.00
N LYS A 16 26.51 13.18 -22.11
CA LYS A 16 25.73 13.01 -20.88
C LYS A 16 24.34 12.64 -21.38
N ASN A 17 23.90 11.42 -21.08
CA ASN A 17 22.49 11.05 -21.14
C ASN A 17 21.71 12.18 -20.49
N THR A 18 21.13 13.03 -21.34
CA THR A 18 20.15 14.02 -20.92
C THR A 18 18.91 13.17 -20.71
N VAL A 19 18.85 12.51 -19.56
CA VAL A 19 17.58 11.97 -19.06
C VAL A 19 16.72 13.22 -18.94
N TRP A 20 15.78 13.38 -19.88
CA TRP A 20 14.84 14.48 -19.84
C TRP A 20 14.17 14.43 -18.47
N ALA A 21 14.38 15.48 -17.67
CA ALA A 21 13.81 15.52 -16.34
C ALA A 21 12.29 15.53 -16.49
N MET A 22 11.65 14.47 -16.01
CA MET A 22 10.20 14.34 -16.00
C MET A 22 9.58 15.55 -15.29
N THR A 23 8.60 16.18 -15.93
CA THR A 23 7.84 17.29 -15.35
C THR A 23 6.91 16.82 -14.23
N GLU A 24 6.42 17.73 -13.39
CA GLU A 24 5.45 17.38 -12.34
C GLU A 24 4.14 16.81 -12.92
N SER A 25 3.67 17.34 -14.06
CA SER A 25 2.49 16.81 -14.73
C SER A 25 2.73 15.38 -15.24
N GLU A 26 3.90 15.09 -15.79
CA GLU A 26 4.25 13.74 -16.25
C GLU A 26 4.38 12.78 -15.07
N ARG A 27 4.98 13.22 -13.96
CA ARG A 27 5.02 12.47 -12.69
C ARG A 27 3.62 12.08 -12.24
N ASP A 28 2.72 13.07 -12.16
CA ASP A 28 1.36 12.85 -11.66
C ASP A 28 0.54 11.92 -12.56
N ASN A 29 0.77 11.98 -13.89
CA ASN A 29 0.19 11.07 -14.87
C ASN A 29 0.74 9.64 -14.73
N LYS A 30 2.06 9.48 -14.56
CA LYS A 30 2.68 8.17 -14.29
C LYS A 30 2.20 7.57 -12.97
N ILE A 31 1.95 8.39 -11.94
CA ILE A 31 1.33 7.90 -10.69
C ILE A 31 -0.11 7.43 -10.94
N ASP A 32 -0.89 8.14 -11.77
CA ASP A 32 -2.23 7.66 -12.17
C ASP A 32 -2.13 6.32 -12.92
N GLU A 33 -1.17 6.18 -13.84
CA GLU A 33 -0.91 4.95 -14.58
C GLU A 33 -0.54 3.79 -13.64
N PHE A 34 0.36 4.04 -12.68
CA PHE A 34 0.71 3.09 -11.63
C PHE A 34 -0.53 2.57 -10.90
N VAL A 35 -1.40 3.48 -10.45
CA VAL A 35 -2.61 3.13 -9.72
C VAL A 35 -3.54 2.26 -10.56
N VAL A 36 -3.68 2.56 -11.86
CA VAL A 36 -4.50 1.76 -12.78
C VAL A 36 -3.98 0.33 -12.91
N HIS A 37 -2.68 0.16 -13.17
CA HIS A 37 -2.09 -1.18 -13.29
C HIS A 37 -2.13 -1.94 -11.97
N PHE A 38 -1.82 -1.26 -10.86
CA PHE A 38 -1.88 -1.86 -9.52
C PHE A 38 -3.30 -2.34 -9.18
N GLY A 39 -4.32 -1.51 -9.43
CA GLY A 39 -5.73 -1.85 -9.21
C GLY A 39 -6.26 -2.98 -10.12
N ASN A 40 -5.67 -3.16 -11.30
CA ASN A 40 -5.96 -4.28 -12.21
C ASN A 40 -5.17 -5.55 -11.87
N SER A 41 -4.42 -5.57 -10.76
CA SER A 41 -3.51 -6.66 -10.40
C SER A 41 -2.38 -6.91 -11.42
N GLU A 42 -2.09 -5.95 -12.29
CA GLU A 42 -1.02 -5.96 -13.29
C GLU A 42 0.29 -5.48 -12.64
N ALA A 43 0.74 -6.22 -11.63
CA ALA A 43 1.80 -5.77 -10.73
C ALA A 43 3.19 -5.62 -11.39
N GLU A 44 3.44 -6.31 -12.51
CA GLU A 44 4.68 -6.17 -13.30
C GLU A 44 4.73 -4.78 -13.97
N LEU A 45 3.66 -4.39 -14.68
CA LEU A 45 3.55 -3.06 -15.30
C LEU A 45 3.58 -1.94 -14.24
N ALA A 46 2.90 -2.15 -13.11
CA ALA A 46 2.97 -1.19 -12.00
C ALA A 46 4.41 -1.04 -11.46
N LEU A 47 5.18 -2.13 -11.38
CA LEU A 47 6.57 -2.08 -10.94
C LEU A 47 7.45 -1.32 -11.94
N GLU A 48 7.30 -1.57 -13.24
CA GLU A 48 8.04 -0.85 -14.29
C GLU A 48 7.81 0.67 -14.20
N ILE A 49 6.56 1.10 -14.01
CA ILE A 49 6.23 2.52 -13.84
C ILE A 49 6.86 3.10 -12.57
N ALA A 50 6.86 2.36 -11.46
CA ALA A 50 7.49 2.80 -10.23
C ALA A 50 9.02 2.89 -10.35
N GLU A 51 9.64 2.03 -11.15
CA GLU A 51 11.07 2.08 -11.49
C GLU A 51 11.39 3.31 -12.35
N ASP A 52 10.58 3.62 -13.37
CA ASP A 52 10.71 4.85 -14.18
C ASP A 52 10.64 6.13 -13.32
N LEU A 53 9.64 6.19 -12.43
CA LEU A 53 9.46 7.30 -11.50
C LEU A 53 10.65 7.42 -10.55
N SER A 54 11.11 6.31 -9.98
CA SER A 54 12.27 6.29 -9.09
C SER A 54 13.58 6.66 -9.79
N ALA A 55 13.72 6.36 -11.09
CA ALA A 55 14.90 6.74 -11.87
C ALA A 55 14.88 8.25 -12.18
N SER A 56 13.70 8.81 -12.40
CA SER A 56 13.51 10.24 -12.69
C SER A 56 13.60 11.12 -11.44
N PHE A 57 13.21 10.58 -10.28
CA PHE A 57 13.20 11.26 -8.99
C PHE A 57 13.90 10.41 -7.91
N PRO A 58 15.22 10.18 -8.01
CA PRO A 58 15.94 9.26 -7.14
C PRO A 58 15.93 9.67 -5.67
N GLU A 59 15.78 10.96 -5.37
CA GLU A 59 15.76 11.47 -3.99
C GLU A 59 14.39 11.35 -3.31
N ASP A 60 13.31 11.10 -4.06
CA ASP A 60 11.96 11.08 -3.48
C ASP A 60 11.62 9.68 -2.92
N PRO A 61 11.49 9.53 -1.59
CA PRO A 61 11.25 8.23 -0.96
C PRO A 61 9.85 7.68 -1.23
N TYR A 62 8.92 8.51 -1.73
CA TYR A 62 7.60 8.03 -2.15
C TYR A 62 7.68 6.93 -3.22
N PHE A 63 8.66 7.01 -4.14
CA PHE A 63 8.78 6.00 -5.19
C PHE A 63 9.35 4.66 -4.68
N ASN A 64 10.04 4.65 -3.53
CA ASN A 64 10.35 3.41 -2.83
C ASN A 64 9.08 2.73 -2.29
N ILE A 65 8.09 3.52 -1.83
CA ILE A 65 6.78 2.98 -1.42
C ILE A 65 6.10 2.31 -2.60
N LEU A 66 5.98 2.99 -3.75
CA LEU A 66 5.33 2.42 -4.94
C LEU A 66 5.98 1.12 -5.39
N LYS A 67 7.32 1.07 -5.47
CA LYS A 67 8.07 -0.15 -5.81
C LYS A 67 7.82 -1.27 -4.80
N SER A 68 7.93 -0.99 -3.50
CA SER A 68 7.70 -2.00 -2.46
C SER A 68 6.28 -2.58 -2.52
N ARG A 69 5.28 -1.74 -2.82
CA ARG A 69 3.88 -2.17 -2.97
C ARG A 69 3.67 -3.06 -4.19
N ALA A 70 4.21 -2.68 -5.35
CA ALA A 70 4.14 -3.51 -6.55
C ALA A 70 4.83 -4.87 -6.34
N ILE A 71 6.01 -4.89 -5.69
CA ILE A 71 6.71 -6.13 -5.32
C ILE A 71 5.86 -6.99 -4.36
N GLY A 72 5.26 -6.38 -3.33
CA GLY A 72 4.37 -7.09 -2.41
C GLY A 72 3.17 -7.71 -3.12
N GLN A 73 2.60 -7.01 -4.10
CA GLN A 73 1.50 -7.52 -4.93
C GLN A 73 1.94 -8.66 -5.85
N LEU A 74 3.15 -8.61 -6.44
CA LEU A 74 3.71 -9.73 -7.22
C LEU A 74 3.80 -11.00 -6.37
N ILE A 75 4.31 -10.87 -5.14
CA ILE A 75 4.39 -11.99 -4.20
C ILE A 75 2.99 -12.52 -3.89
N LYS A 76 2.03 -11.63 -3.58
CA LYS A 76 0.64 -12.01 -3.30
C LYS A 76 0.00 -12.75 -4.48
N ASN A 77 0.13 -12.24 -5.71
CA ASN A 77 -0.41 -12.87 -6.92
C ASN A 77 0.13 -14.30 -7.08
N LYS A 78 1.43 -14.53 -6.86
CA LYS A 78 2.01 -15.88 -6.94
C LYS A 78 1.52 -16.84 -5.88
N ILE A 79 1.21 -16.36 -4.69
CA ILE A 79 0.59 -17.19 -3.64
C ILE A 79 -0.85 -17.58 -4.06
N LEU A 80 -1.61 -16.65 -4.63
CA LEU A 80 -2.99 -16.87 -5.06
C LEU A 80 -3.10 -17.80 -6.30
N GLU A 81 -2.09 -17.80 -7.18
CA GLU A 81 -2.01 -18.69 -8.36
C GLU A 81 -1.82 -20.18 -8.03
N GLY A 82 -1.87 -20.58 -6.75
CA GLY A 82 -1.88 -21.99 -6.35
C GLY A 82 -0.52 -22.67 -6.38
N TYR A 83 0.58 -21.91 -6.49
CA TYR A 83 1.91 -22.44 -6.17
C TYR A 83 1.88 -22.95 -4.73
N LYS A 84 1.97 -24.27 -4.53
CA LYS A 84 2.01 -24.88 -3.20
C LYS A 84 3.02 -24.11 -2.34
N LEU A 85 2.56 -23.54 -1.23
CA LEU A 85 3.33 -22.66 -0.33
C LEU A 85 4.76 -23.16 -0.02
N LYS A 86 4.96 -24.48 0.06
CA LYS A 86 6.28 -25.12 0.24
C LYS A 86 7.28 -24.86 -0.89
N ASN A 87 6.83 -24.75 -2.15
CA ASN A 87 7.67 -24.51 -3.31
C ASN A 87 7.99 -23.01 -3.50
N ILE A 88 7.08 -22.12 -3.10
CA ILE A 88 7.33 -20.68 -3.04
C ILE A 88 8.40 -20.37 -1.98
N ARG A 89 8.28 -20.98 -0.80
CA ARG A 89 9.15 -20.76 0.38
C ARG A 89 10.66 -20.84 0.09
N ASN A 90 11.06 -21.80 -0.72
CA ASN A 90 12.47 -22.06 -1.06
C ASN A 90 12.79 -21.74 -2.53
N GLY A 91 11.83 -21.15 -3.25
CA GLY A 91 12.03 -20.76 -4.63
C GLY A 91 12.92 -19.53 -4.71
N PRO A 92 13.92 -19.49 -5.62
CA PRO A 92 14.79 -18.33 -5.78
C PRO A 92 14.00 -17.06 -6.05
N TYR A 93 12.87 -17.17 -6.76
CA TYR A 93 11.98 -16.06 -7.07
C TYR A 93 11.40 -15.35 -5.83
N PHE A 94 10.88 -16.10 -4.84
CA PHE A 94 10.31 -15.48 -3.63
C PHE A 94 11.39 -14.82 -2.76
N GLN A 95 12.56 -15.46 -2.65
CA GLN A 95 13.69 -14.91 -1.91
C GLN A 95 14.20 -13.62 -2.56
N GLU A 96 14.30 -13.60 -3.89
CA GLU A 96 14.69 -12.42 -4.65
C GLU A 96 13.68 -11.28 -4.43
N LEU A 97 12.39 -11.51 -4.64
CA LEU A 97 11.37 -10.47 -4.46
C LEU A 97 11.29 -9.98 -3.01
N SER A 98 11.41 -10.88 -2.02
CA SER A 98 11.44 -10.47 -0.61
C SER A 98 12.66 -9.61 -0.29
N THR A 99 13.82 -9.97 -0.85
CA THR A 99 15.06 -9.19 -0.68
C THR A 99 14.92 -7.81 -1.32
N ARG A 100 14.38 -7.75 -2.55
CA ARG A 100 14.07 -6.49 -3.24
C ARG A 100 13.08 -5.65 -2.44
N PHE A 101 12.01 -6.25 -1.91
CA PHE A 101 11.05 -5.57 -1.04
C PHE A 101 11.73 -4.89 0.14
N TYR A 102 12.55 -5.63 0.90
CA TYR A 102 13.27 -5.05 2.04
C TYR A 102 14.26 -3.96 1.63
N ALA A 103 14.99 -4.17 0.53
CA ALA A 103 15.92 -3.17 0.01
C ALA A 103 15.20 -1.85 -0.34
N GLU A 104 14.01 -1.92 -0.92
CA GLU A 104 13.22 -0.73 -1.23
C GLU A 104 12.73 -0.01 0.02
N ILE A 105 12.22 -0.76 1.00
CA ILE A 105 11.78 -0.18 2.28
C ILE A 105 12.95 0.49 3.00
N ASP A 106 14.08 -0.20 3.13
CA ASP A 106 15.24 0.28 3.89
C ASP A 106 15.91 1.48 3.18
N SER A 107 15.92 1.47 1.84
CA SER A 107 16.37 2.62 1.03
C SER A 107 15.47 3.84 1.23
N GLY A 108 14.14 3.66 1.19
CA GLY A 108 13.20 4.75 1.45
C GLY A 108 13.32 5.32 2.87
N LEU A 109 13.48 4.46 3.89
CA LEU A 109 13.67 4.89 5.27
C LEU A 109 14.97 5.67 5.46
N LYS A 110 16.05 5.25 4.81
CA LYS A 110 17.34 5.94 4.85
C LYS A 110 17.26 7.35 4.26
N LYS A 111 16.53 7.54 3.15
CA LYS A 111 16.33 8.88 2.55
C LYS A 111 15.54 9.83 3.45
N LEU A 112 14.74 9.28 4.36
CA LEU A 112 13.92 10.03 5.32
C LEU A 112 14.59 10.18 6.69
N GLU A 113 15.85 9.75 6.84
CA GLU A 113 16.56 9.82 8.11
C GLU A 113 16.72 11.30 8.53
N GLY A 114 16.17 11.64 9.69
CA GLY A 114 16.19 13.02 10.21
C GLY A 114 15.13 13.96 9.62
N ASP A 115 14.33 13.53 8.64
CA ASP A 115 13.20 14.30 8.14
C ASP A 115 12.02 14.20 9.13
N ASN A 116 11.79 15.30 9.84
CA ASN A 116 10.70 15.48 10.81
C ASN A 116 9.54 16.30 10.26
N SER A 117 9.53 16.61 8.95
CA SER A 117 8.38 17.23 8.32
C SER A 117 7.16 16.32 8.36
N VAL A 118 5.98 16.90 8.19
CA VAL A 118 4.71 16.19 8.03
C VAL A 118 4.80 15.10 6.96
N LYS A 119 5.37 15.43 5.78
CA LYS A 119 5.63 14.48 4.69
C LYS A 119 6.58 13.37 5.15
N GLY A 120 7.70 13.73 5.80
CA GLY A 120 8.71 12.78 6.25
C GLY A 120 8.18 11.76 7.25
N LYS A 121 7.45 12.22 8.28
CA LYS A 121 6.76 11.37 9.26
C LYS A 121 5.77 10.44 8.60
N TYR A 122 4.91 10.97 7.74
CA TYR A 122 3.92 10.19 7.00
C TYR A 122 4.56 9.07 6.17
N LEU A 123 5.56 9.39 5.33
CA LEU A 123 6.19 8.41 4.45
C LEU A 123 7.00 7.36 5.24
N ARG A 124 7.70 7.74 6.31
CA ARG A 124 8.35 6.80 7.23
C ARG A 124 7.33 5.87 7.87
N GLY A 125 6.19 6.42 8.27
CA GLY A 125 5.07 5.68 8.82
C GLY A 125 4.54 4.61 7.87
N VAL A 126 4.29 4.98 6.60
CA VAL A 126 3.84 4.06 5.55
C VAL A 126 4.88 2.97 5.26
N LEU A 127 6.17 3.30 5.21
CA LEU A 127 7.25 2.34 4.98
C LEU A 127 7.37 1.33 6.13
N LEU A 128 7.35 1.79 7.39
CA LEU A 128 7.39 0.93 8.58
C LEU A 128 6.15 0.04 8.69
N GLY A 129 4.97 0.61 8.46
CA GLY A 129 3.71 -0.13 8.43
C GLY A 129 3.70 -1.21 7.34
N SER A 130 4.22 -0.87 6.14
CA SER A 130 4.36 -1.82 5.03
C SER A 130 5.33 -2.96 5.39
N LYS A 131 6.47 -2.65 6.05
CA LYS A 131 7.42 -3.65 6.56
C LYS A 131 6.77 -4.57 7.58
N GLY A 132 6.06 -4.02 8.56
CA GLY A 132 5.34 -4.78 9.58
C GLY A 132 4.29 -5.71 8.98
N THR A 133 3.47 -5.18 8.08
CA THR A 133 2.45 -5.96 7.33
C THR A 133 3.08 -7.10 6.54
N PHE A 134 4.20 -6.84 5.87
CA PHE A 134 4.91 -7.86 5.12
C PHE A 134 5.45 -8.99 6.02
N VAL A 135 6.03 -8.65 7.18
CA VAL A 135 6.48 -9.65 8.15
C VAL A 135 5.29 -10.46 8.69
N GLN A 136 4.17 -9.81 9.02
CA GLN A 136 2.99 -10.49 9.53
C GLN A 136 2.42 -11.49 8.52
N ILE A 137 2.08 -11.02 7.32
CA ILE A 137 1.46 -11.83 6.29
C ILE A 137 2.45 -12.88 5.79
N PHE A 138 3.64 -12.46 5.36
CA PHE A 138 4.51 -13.34 4.59
C PHE A 138 5.40 -14.23 5.47
N ILE A 139 5.84 -13.75 6.63
CA ILE A 139 6.78 -14.49 7.49
C ILE A 139 6.06 -15.24 8.61
N ALA A 140 5.07 -14.60 9.23
CA ALA A 140 4.43 -15.12 10.43
C ALA A 140 3.22 -16.03 10.11
N GLU A 141 2.34 -15.64 9.19
CA GLU A 141 1.14 -16.40 8.81
C GLU A 141 1.47 -17.65 7.97
N PHE A 142 2.42 -17.53 7.02
CA PHE A 142 2.87 -18.70 6.23
C PHE A 142 3.95 -19.56 6.91
N ASN A 143 4.23 -19.33 8.20
CA ASN A 143 5.13 -20.14 9.03
C ASN A 143 6.50 -20.45 8.35
N ILE A 144 7.05 -19.45 7.64
CA ILE A 144 8.28 -19.58 6.85
C ILE A 144 9.50 -19.84 7.77
N LEU A 145 9.38 -19.52 9.06
CA LEU A 145 10.36 -19.80 10.11
C LEU A 145 9.66 -20.49 11.30
N SER A 146 10.38 -21.41 11.98
CA SER A 146 9.95 -22.22 13.14
C SER A 146 8.90 -21.57 14.08
N PRO A 147 7.99 -22.32 14.73
CA PRO A 147 6.96 -21.78 15.63
C PRO A 147 7.46 -20.81 16.71
N ILE A 148 8.67 -21.03 17.25
CA ILE A 148 9.30 -20.13 18.23
C ILE A 148 9.77 -18.83 17.56
N LYS A 149 10.31 -18.93 16.34
CA LYS A 149 10.67 -17.75 15.53
C LYS A 149 9.42 -16.98 15.09
N SER A 150 8.32 -17.69 14.80
CA SER A 150 7.04 -17.10 14.41
C SER A 150 6.50 -16.14 15.48
N ARG A 151 6.49 -16.54 16.77
CA ARG A 151 6.07 -15.65 17.87
C ARG A 151 6.92 -14.37 17.97
N ASN A 152 8.26 -14.50 17.86
CA ASN A 152 9.15 -13.34 17.87
C ASN A 152 8.94 -12.44 16.65
N ASN A 153 8.60 -13.02 15.50
CA ASN A 153 8.31 -12.29 14.27
C ASN A 153 6.98 -11.52 14.36
N TYR A 154 5.95 -12.07 15.01
CA TYR A 154 4.70 -11.33 15.27
C TYR A 154 4.93 -10.10 16.16
N GLN A 155 5.74 -10.22 17.21
CA GLN A 155 6.08 -9.08 18.07
C GLN A 155 6.92 -8.03 17.34
N ALA A 156 7.86 -8.47 16.49
CA ALA A 156 8.65 -7.55 15.66
C ALA A 156 7.76 -6.83 14.61
N ALA A 157 6.83 -7.55 13.98
CA ALA A 157 5.86 -6.98 13.05
C ALA A 157 4.95 -5.96 13.72
N ASP A 158 4.42 -6.30 14.90
CA ASP A 158 3.59 -5.41 15.71
C ASP A 158 4.35 -4.15 16.14
N LYS A 159 5.63 -4.28 16.55
CA LYS A 159 6.47 -3.11 16.86
C LYS A 159 6.69 -2.21 15.65
N LEU A 160 6.95 -2.78 14.47
CA LEU A 160 7.13 -2.00 13.24
C LEU A 160 5.82 -1.29 12.84
N GLY A 161 4.69 -2.00 12.92
CA GLY A 161 3.36 -1.44 12.66
C GLY A 161 3.02 -0.31 13.64
N ALA A 162 3.28 -0.50 14.93
CA ALA A 162 3.07 0.50 15.97
C ALA A 162 3.90 1.77 15.73
N ASN A 163 5.22 1.62 15.52
CA ASN A 163 6.09 2.76 15.22
C ASN A 163 5.65 3.50 13.95
N GLY A 164 5.20 2.76 12.92
CA GLY A 164 4.69 3.35 11.69
C GLY A 164 3.40 4.14 11.91
N LEU A 165 2.49 3.58 12.71
CA LEU A 165 1.20 4.19 13.04
C LEU A 165 1.38 5.45 13.90
N GLU A 166 2.28 5.44 14.87
CA GLU A 166 2.61 6.60 15.72
C GLU A 166 3.06 7.79 14.86
N LEU A 167 3.97 7.57 13.91
CA LEU A 167 4.41 8.62 12.97
C LEU A 167 3.28 9.15 12.09
N ILE A 168 2.34 8.30 11.68
CA ILE A 168 1.17 8.72 10.90
C ILE A 168 0.21 9.56 11.76
N MET A 169 0.04 9.19 13.03
CA MET A 169 -0.75 9.97 13.99
C MET A 169 -0.11 11.34 14.26
N GLU A 170 1.20 11.39 14.49
CA GLU A 170 1.94 12.65 14.63
C GLU A 170 1.80 13.55 13.38
N ALA A 171 1.92 12.96 12.18
CA ALA A 171 1.74 13.72 10.94
C ALA A 171 0.32 14.29 10.82
N LEU A 172 -0.71 13.52 11.21
CA LEU A 172 -2.10 13.96 11.20
C LEU A 172 -2.39 15.02 12.27
N GLU A 173 -1.74 14.96 13.43
CA GLU A 173 -1.85 16.00 14.47
C GLU A 173 -1.27 17.33 13.97
N GLU A 174 -0.16 17.28 13.22
CA GLU A 174 0.48 18.46 12.64
C GLU A 174 -0.26 19.01 11.40
N ASP A 175 -0.82 18.12 10.57
CA ASP A 175 -1.67 18.48 9.44
C ASP A 175 -2.97 17.66 9.46
N PRO A 176 -4.03 18.18 10.12
CA PRO A 176 -5.34 17.53 10.17
C PRO A 176 -6.01 17.31 8.81
N SER A 177 -5.50 17.94 7.74
CA SER A 177 -6.00 17.77 6.37
C SER A 177 -5.44 16.54 5.66
N LEU A 178 -4.49 15.81 6.25
CA LEU A 178 -3.94 14.56 5.69
C LEU A 178 -4.96 13.41 5.70
N CYS A 179 -5.89 13.46 4.76
CA CYS A 179 -6.94 12.48 4.66
C CYS A 179 -6.47 11.02 4.56
N PRO A 180 -5.43 10.72 3.76
CA PRO A 180 -4.82 9.40 3.69
C PRO A 180 -4.26 8.91 5.03
N ALA A 181 -3.76 9.79 5.90
CA ALA A 181 -3.33 9.41 7.26
C ALA A 181 -4.52 8.98 8.12
N LYS A 182 -5.59 9.77 8.10
CA LYS A 182 -6.85 9.43 8.79
C LYS A 182 -7.43 8.11 8.29
N PHE A 183 -7.38 7.86 6.97
CA PHE A 183 -7.81 6.60 6.39
C PHE A 183 -6.95 5.42 6.88
N VAL A 184 -5.62 5.55 6.89
CA VAL A 184 -4.74 4.47 7.37
C VAL A 184 -5.03 4.13 8.84
N ILE A 185 -5.20 5.13 9.70
CA ILE A 185 -5.55 4.91 11.12
C ILE A 185 -6.90 4.19 11.23
N ALA A 186 -7.91 4.66 10.49
CA ALA A 186 -9.26 4.09 10.52
C ALA A 186 -9.29 2.66 9.99
N LYS A 187 -8.57 2.38 8.89
CA LYS A 187 -8.39 1.04 8.34
C LYS A 187 -7.74 0.11 9.37
N THR A 188 -6.68 0.55 10.05
CA THR A 188 -6.04 -0.27 11.08
C THR A 188 -6.99 -0.56 12.25
N LYS A 189 -7.81 0.41 12.67
CA LYS A 189 -8.88 0.19 13.66
C LYS A 189 -9.89 -0.86 13.17
N TYR A 190 -10.35 -0.76 11.92
CA TYR A 190 -11.28 -1.72 11.33
C TYR A 190 -10.70 -3.13 11.23
N GLU A 191 -9.46 -3.28 10.76
CA GLU A 191 -8.79 -4.58 10.67
C GLU A 191 -8.66 -5.25 12.06
N MET A 192 -8.34 -4.46 13.09
CA MET A 192 -8.29 -4.94 14.47
C MET A 192 -9.68 -5.27 15.04
N SER A 193 -10.74 -4.57 14.61
CA SER A 193 -12.11 -4.83 15.08
C SER A 193 -12.65 -6.17 14.57
N LYS A 194 -12.17 -6.64 13.40
CA LYS A 194 -12.53 -7.95 12.84
C LYS A 194 -11.99 -9.14 13.64
N LEU A 195 -11.04 -8.92 14.54
CA LEU A 195 -10.46 -9.98 15.36
C LEU A 195 -11.50 -10.48 16.39
N GLY A 196 -11.64 -11.80 16.52
CA GLY A 196 -12.55 -12.41 17.47
C GLY A 196 -12.17 -12.14 18.93
N PHE A 197 -13.07 -12.50 19.86
CA PHE A 197 -12.86 -12.30 21.30
C PHE A 197 -11.57 -12.98 21.80
N VAL A 198 -11.29 -14.19 21.31
CA VAL A 198 -10.11 -14.97 21.71
C VAL A 198 -8.83 -14.32 21.19
N GLU A 199 -8.81 -13.90 19.92
CA GLU A 199 -7.69 -13.21 19.29
C GLU A 199 -7.39 -11.88 19.99
N ARG A 200 -8.43 -11.08 20.28
CA ARG A 200 -8.29 -9.83 21.04
C ARG A 200 -7.74 -10.07 22.45
N THR A 201 -8.20 -11.13 23.12
CA THR A 201 -7.68 -11.53 24.44
C THR A 201 -6.20 -11.91 24.36
N ILE A 202 -5.81 -12.68 23.34
CA ILE A 202 -4.41 -13.06 23.10
C ILE A 202 -3.56 -11.82 22.81
N ILE A 203 -4.03 -10.89 21.99
CA ILE A 203 -3.32 -9.65 21.62
C ILE A 203 -3.17 -8.71 22.82
N SER A 204 -4.22 -8.56 23.62
CA SER A 204 -4.18 -7.81 24.87
C SER A 204 -3.16 -8.41 25.84
N ASN A 205 -3.18 -9.73 26.02
CA ASN A 205 -2.25 -10.44 26.91
C ASN A 205 -0.83 -10.55 26.34
N SER A 206 -0.63 -10.41 25.03
CA SER A 206 0.68 -10.45 24.37
C SER A 206 1.39 -9.10 24.31
N ASN A 207 0.83 -8.07 24.95
CA ASN A 207 1.38 -6.72 25.03
C ASN A 207 1.52 -6.00 23.68
N SER A 208 0.64 -6.28 22.70
CA SER A 208 0.68 -5.59 21.40
C SER A 208 0.72 -4.07 21.54
N LEU A 209 1.71 -3.46 20.90
CA LEU A 209 1.94 -2.01 20.87
C LEU A 209 0.90 -1.33 19.99
N THR A 210 0.57 -1.91 18.83
CA THR A 210 -0.46 -1.39 17.93
C THR A 210 -1.82 -1.35 18.64
N PHE A 211 -2.15 -2.42 19.36
CA PHE A 211 -3.38 -2.52 20.17
C PHE A 211 -3.44 -1.43 21.26
N LYS A 212 -2.30 -1.14 21.89
CA LYS A 212 -2.20 -0.09 22.92
C LYS A 212 -2.33 1.31 22.33
N LEU A 213 -1.65 1.60 21.22
CA LEU A 213 -1.70 2.90 20.53
C LEU A 213 -3.13 3.27 20.10
N LEU A 214 -3.91 2.28 19.66
CA LEU A 214 -5.29 2.50 19.23
C LEU A 214 -6.30 2.53 20.40
N GLY A 215 -5.84 2.58 21.65
CA GLY A 215 -6.71 2.82 22.81
C GLY A 215 -7.44 1.58 23.35
N ARG A 216 -7.09 0.37 22.91
CA ARG A 216 -7.64 -0.92 23.40
C ARG A 216 -9.15 -1.11 23.24
N ASN A 217 -9.83 -0.21 22.55
CA ASN A 217 -11.24 -0.31 22.20
C ASN A 217 -11.39 -0.14 20.70
N PHE A 218 -11.98 -1.13 20.02
CA PHE A 218 -12.20 -1.10 18.58
C PHE A 218 -13.69 -1.14 18.31
N ASP A 219 -14.33 0.01 18.48
CA ASP A 219 -15.70 0.19 18.05
C ASP A 219 -15.75 0.15 16.52
N VAL A 220 -16.44 -0.86 16.00
CA VAL A 220 -16.66 -1.04 14.57
C VAL A 220 -17.37 0.19 13.99
N GLY A 221 -18.33 0.77 14.72
CA GLY A 221 -19.05 1.97 14.32
C GLY A 221 -18.14 3.19 14.14
N GLU A 222 -17.23 3.41 15.09
CA GLU A 222 -16.25 4.51 15.01
C GLU A 222 -15.29 4.33 13.81
N ALA A 223 -14.82 3.10 13.57
CA ALA A 223 -13.98 2.80 12.41
C ALA A 223 -14.74 3.05 11.09
N TRP A 224 -16.01 2.64 11.02
CA TRP A 224 -16.90 2.93 9.89
C TRP A 224 -17.10 4.42 9.66
N ASP A 225 -17.34 5.20 10.71
CA ASP A 225 -17.54 6.64 10.60
C ASP A 225 -16.31 7.34 10.03
N TRP A 226 -15.11 6.96 10.49
CA TRP A 226 -13.87 7.56 10.00
C TRP A 226 -13.58 7.15 8.54
N ILE A 227 -13.87 5.92 8.16
CA ILE A 227 -13.69 5.46 6.77
C ILE A 227 -14.72 6.15 5.85
N ASN A 228 -15.98 6.29 6.28
CA ASN A 228 -17.00 7.09 5.57
C ASN A 228 -16.53 8.53 5.35
N GLN A 229 -15.98 9.17 6.38
CA GLN A 229 -15.50 10.55 6.30
C GLN A 229 -14.31 10.72 5.35
N THR A 230 -13.44 9.70 5.27
CA THR A 230 -12.23 9.76 4.44
C THR A 230 -12.46 9.32 3.00
N TYR A 231 -13.56 8.60 2.72
CA TYR A 231 -13.90 8.10 1.39
C TYR A 231 -13.93 9.19 0.32
N TRP A 232 -14.59 10.32 0.58
CA TRP A 232 -14.73 11.42 -0.40
C TRP A 232 -13.57 12.41 -0.43
N CYS A 233 -12.64 12.28 0.50
CA CYS A 233 -11.67 13.31 0.77
C CYS A 233 -10.37 13.05 0.00
N ALA A 234 -10.04 13.90 -0.96
CA ALA A 234 -8.84 13.76 -1.78
C ALA A 234 -7.70 14.57 -1.18
N SER A 235 -6.53 13.95 -1.03
CA SER A 235 -5.31 14.70 -0.73
C SER A 235 -4.82 15.46 -1.96
N PRO A 236 -4.42 16.75 -1.83
CA PRO A 236 -3.75 17.47 -2.91
C PRO A 236 -2.31 17.00 -3.12
N TYR A 237 -1.77 16.15 -2.23
CA TYR A 237 -0.39 15.71 -2.26
C TYR A 237 -0.21 14.48 -3.15
N TYR A 238 0.66 14.57 -4.16
CA TYR A 238 0.95 13.46 -5.09
C TYR A 238 1.44 12.19 -4.37
N TYR A 239 2.14 12.34 -3.25
CA TYR A 239 2.72 11.25 -2.45
C TYR A 239 1.70 10.52 -1.57
N GLN A 240 0.41 10.79 -1.77
CA GLN A 240 -0.70 10.07 -1.12
C GLN A 240 -1.77 9.62 -2.11
N LYS A 241 -1.50 9.78 -3.41
CA LYS A 241 -2.47 9.56 -4.49
C LYS A 241 -2.82 8.09 -4.65
N GLU A 242 -1.91 7.18 -4.33
CA GLU A 242 -2.15 5.73 -4.30
C GLU A 242 -3.13 5.33 -3.19
N ILE A 243 -3.01 5.95 -2.00
CA ILE A 243 -3.90 5.65 -0.87
C ILE A 243 -5.32 6.21 -1.10
N ASN A 244 -5.45 7.28 -1.89
CA ASN A 244 -6.76 7.78 -2.32
C ASN A 244 -7.58 6.72 -3.10
N TRP A 245 -6.94 5.70 -3.69
CA TRP A 245 -7.65 4.62 -4.37
C TRP A 245 -7.83 3.39 -3.51
N ASP A 246 -6.81 3.01 -2.73
CA ASP A 246 -6.91 1.93 -1.74
C ASP A 246 -8.15 2.09 -0.86
N LYS A 247 -8.45 3.33 -0.43
CA LYS A 247 -9.62 3.59 0.42
C LYS A 247 -10.94 3.23 -0.22
N ILE A 248 -11.06 3.36 -1.55
CA ILE A 248 -12.29 3.02 -2.27
C ILE A 248 -12.45 1.50 -2.35
N PHE A 249 -11.34 0.77 -2.58
CA PHE A 249 -11.34 -0.69 -2.54
C PHE A 249 -11.64 -1.24 -1.14
N VAL A 250 -11.03 -0.69 -0.09
CA VAL A 250 -11.33 -1.10 1.29
C VAL A 250 -12.78 -0.78 1.65
N TYR A 251 -13.29 0.39 1.26
CA TYR A 251 -14.68 0.74 1.52
C TYR A 251 -15.67 -0.18 0.80
N LYS A 252 -15.34 -0.61 -0.43
CA LYS A 252 -16.08 -1.66 -1.14
C LYS A 252 -16.08 -2.96 -0.33
N GLU A 253 -14.92 -3.44 0.12
CA GLU A 253 -14.79 -4.66 0.93
C GLU A 253 -15.61 -4.59 2.22
N MET A 254 -15.51 -3.48 2.96
CA MET A 254 -16.31 -3.25 4.15
C MET A 254 -17.81 -3.28 3.87
N THR A 255 -18.24 -2.63 2.79
CA THR A 255 -19.66 -2.61 2.38
C THR A 255 -20.14 -4.01 2.02
N MET A 256 -19.31 -4.81 1.34
CA MET A 256 -19.62 -6.22 1.09
C MET A 256 -19.69 -7.04 2.38
N ASP A 257 -18.76 -6.87 3.32
CA ASP A 257 -18.75 -7.58 4.60
C ASP A 257 -20.02 -7.26 5.42
N TYR A 258 -20.43 -6.00 5.44
CA TYR A 258 -21.69 -5.55 6.06
C TYR A 258 -22.90 -6.18 5.38
N CYS A 259 -22.91 -6.17 4.05
CA CYS A 259 -23.95 -6.75 3.20
C CYS A 259 -24.10 -8.28 3.40
N ILE A 260 -22.99 -9.01 3.54
CA ILE A 260 -22.97 -10.48 3.69
C ILE A 260 -23.35 -10.89 5.13
N ASN A 261 -22.93 -10.14 6.15
CA ASN A 261 -23.14 -10.50 7.55
C ASN A 261 -24.40 -9.87 8.19
N GLY A 262 -25.08 -8.95 7.51
CA GLY A 262 -26.23 -8.19 8.02
C GLY A 262 -27.60 -8.52 7.44
N ASN A 263 -27.71 -9.49 6.52
CA ASN A 263 -28.76 -9.58 5.49
C ASN A 263 -28.73 -8.36 4.57
N LEU A 264 -28.73 -8.63 3.27
CA LEU A 264 -28.76 -7.60 2.25
C LEU A 264 -30.06 -6.78 2.34
N ASP A 265 -30.01 -5.62 2.97
CA ASP A 265 -31.03 -4.62 2.74
C ASP A 265 -30.76 -3.88 1.40
N LYS A 266 -31.78 -3.19 0.91
CA LYS A 266 -31.72 -2.47 -0.36
C LYS A 266 -30.70 -1.33 -0.32
N ASP A 267 -30.39 -0.80 0.87
CA ASP A 267 -29.56 0.40 1.04
C ASP A 267 -28.07 0.07 1.06
N GLY A 268 -27.66 -1.06 1.64
CA GLY A 268 -26.30 -1.58 1.53
C GLY A 268 -25.90 -1.85 0.08
N HIS A 269 -26.81 -2.45 -0.70
CA HIS A 269 -26.57 -2.68 -2.14
C HIS A 269 -26.48 -1.38 -2.95
N LYS A 270 -27.33 -0.38 -2.68
CA LYS A 270 -27.24 0.92 -3.36
C LYS A 270 -25.89 1.59 -3.11
N ARG A 271 -25.43 1.58 -1.85
CA ARG A 271 -24.12 2.13 -1.49
C ARG A 271 -22.98 1.37 -2.17
N LEU A 272 -23.06 0.04 -2.24
CA LEU A 272 -22.08 -0.76 -2.98
C LEU A 272 -22.08 -0.42 -4.48
N LEU A 273 -23.25 -0.21 -5.08
CA LEU A 273 -23.38 0.20 -6.48
C LEU A 273 -22.71 1.56 -6.74
N GLU A 274 -22.94 2.56 -5.89
CA GLU A 274 -22.30 3.89 -5.99
C GLU A 274 -20.76 3.77 -5.98
N ILE A 275 -20.21 2.92 -5.12
CA ILE A 275 -18.77 2.67 -5.06
C ILE A 275 -18.27 2.01 -6.35
N LEU A 276 -19.00 1.01 -6.83
CA LEU A 276 -18.66 0.28 -8.05
C LEU A 276 -18.76 1.16 -9.30
N ASP A 277 -19.67 2.13 -9.33
CA ASP A 277 -19.74 3.15 -10.40
C ASP A 277 -18.50 4.02 -10.46
N VAL A 278 -18.06 4.55 -9.31
CA VAL A 278 -16.81 5.32 -9.22
C VAL A 278 -15.62 4.50 -9.71
N LEU A 279 -15.54 3.24 -9.29
CA LEU A 279 -14.47 2.32 -9.69
C LEU A 279 -14.53 1.96 -11.18
N CYS A 280 -15.71 1.69 -11.76
CA CYS A 280 -15.86 1.43 -13.18
C CYS A 280 -15.47 2.63 -14.06
N ASN A 281 -15.79 3.85 -13.63
CA ASN A 281 -15.41 5.06 -14.35
C ASN A 281 -13.90 5.29 -14.35
N LYS A 282 -13.22 5.04 -13.22
CA LYS A 282 -11.76 5.18 -13.14
C LYS A 282 -11.01 4.02 -13.81
N PHE A 283 -11.51 2.80 -13.68
CA PHE A 283 -10.87 1.57 -14.17
C PHE A 283 -11.77 0.88 -15.21
N PRO A 284 -12.04 1.50 -16.37
CA PRO A 284 -13.01 1.00 -17.35
C PRO A 284 -12.63 -0.35 -17.96
N LYS A 285 -11.35 -0.72 -17.88
CA LYS A 285 -10.83 -2.01 -18.35
C LYS A 285 -10.89 -3.12 -17.29
N ASN A 286 -11.21 -2.81 -16.04
CA ASN A 286 -11.27 -3.80 -14.96
C ASN A 286 -12.54 -4.65 -15.08
N ASN A 287 -12.38 -5.88 -15.61
CA ASN A 287 -13.49 -6.82 -15.80
C ASN A 287 -14.10 -7.29 -14.47
N GLN A 288 -13.31 -7.38 -13.41
CA GLN A 288 -13.78 -7.85 -12.12
C GLN A 288 -14.76 -6.86 -11.50
N ILE A 289 -14.39 -5.58 -11.45
CA ILE A 289 -15.25 -4.51 -10.90
C ILE A 289 -16.56 -4.42 -11.69
N ARG A 290 -16.51 -4.50 -13.03
CA ARG A 290 -17.72 -4.52 -13.87
C ARG A 290 -18.61 -5.74 -13.59
N LYS A 291 -18.02 -6.91 -13.42
CA LYS A 291 -18.77 -8.13 -13.08
C LYS A 291 -19.44 -7.99 -11.71
N GLU A 292 -18.72 -7.50 -10.71
CA GLU A 292 -19.27 -7.22 -9.38
C GLU A 292 -20.43 -6.21 -9.46
N LYS A 293 -20.28 -5.14 -10.24
CA LYS A 293 -21.33 -4.14 -10.50
C LYS A 293 -22.60 -4.78 -11.06
N ASN A 294 -22.47 -5.55 -12.14
CA ASN A 294 -23.62 -6.20 -12.77
C ASN A 294 -24.36 -7.16 -11.82
N ILE A 295 -23.62 -7.85 -10.93
CA ILE A 295 -24.21 -8.72 -9.91
C ILE A 295 -25.04 -7.89 -8.93
N VAL A 296 -24.50 -6.77 -8.44
CA VAL A 296 -25.18 -5.88 -7.50
C VAL A 296 -26.43 -5.25 -8.12
N GLU A 297 -26.34 -4.77 -9.37
CA GLU A 297 -27.50 -4.24 -10.12
C GLU A 297 -28.61 -5.29 -10.24
N PHE A 298 -28.25 -6.51 -10.64
CA PHE A 298 -29.21 -7.61 -10.74
C PHE A 298 -29.91 -7.96 -9.42
N HIS A 299 -29.20 -7.86 -8.30
CA HIS A 299 -29.81 -8.06 -6.98
C HIS A 299 -30.75 -6.91 -6.60
N LEU A 300 -30.38 -5.66 -6.89
CA LEU A 300 -31.22 -4.48 -6.63
C LEU A 300 -32.54 -4.50 -7.40
N ASP A 301 -32.53 -4.96 -8.65
CA ASP A 301 -33.73 -5.10 -9.49
C ASP A 301 -34.76 -6.11 -8.93
N ARG A 302 -34.34 -6.95 -7.98
CA ARG A 302 -35.15 -8.03 -7.38
C ARG A 302 -35.70 -7.69 -5.98
N PHE A 303 -35.40 -6.50 -5.45
CA PHE A 303 -36.01 -5.95 -4.22
C PHE A 303 -37.22 -5.05 -4.51
#